data_AF-A0A383TUW8-F1
#
_entry.id   AF-A0A383TUW8-F1
#
_cell.length_a   1.000
_cell.length_b   1.000
_cell.length_c   1.000
_cell.angle_alpha   90.00
_cell.angle_beta   90.00
_cell.angle_gamma   90.00
#
_symmetry.space_group_name_H-M   'P 1'
#
loop_
_entity.id
_entity.type
_entity.pdbx_description
1 polymer ?
#
loop_
_entity_poly.entity_id
_entity_poly.type
_entity_poly.pdbx_seq_one_letter_code
_entity_poly.pdbx_strand_id
1 'polypeptide(L)'
;MNTRTTKKVTSLRLTQDLYKRIKNQAKKENRSVNNYIENILLEKIGGKIEMTKAEYKGMLNQSKQSTSYSLNPEEEKKLFDELL
;
A
#
# COMPACT_ATOMS: atom_id res chain seq x y z
N MET A 1 3.33 10.06 17.26
CA MET A 1 2.36 8.95 17.36
C MET A 1 3.09 7.67 16.99
N ASN A 2 3.35 6.79 17.95
CA ASN A 2 4.16 5.58 17.78
C ASN A 2 3.26 4.35 17.63
N THR A 3 2.81 4.03 16.42
CA THR A 3 2.36 2.68 16.09
C THR A 3 3.55 1.94 15.48
N ARG A 4 4.40 1.36 16.33
CA ARG A 4 5.47 0.46 15.88
C ARG A 4 4.85 -0.90 15.54
N THR A 5 4.19 -1.00 14.39
CA THR A 5 3.92 -2.31 13.79
C THR A 5 5.26 -2.96 13.45
N THR A 6 5.60 -4.03 14.16
CA THR A 6 6.90 -4.71 13.99
C THR A 6 6.85 -5.57 12.73
N LYS A 7 7.38 -5.04 11.61
CA LYS A 7 7.49 -5.82 10.36
C LYS A 7 8.71 -6.74 10.41
N LYS A 8 8.53 -7.99 10.01
CA LYS A 8 9.63 -8.95 9.82
C LYS A 8 10.11 -8.88 8.37
N VAL A 9 11.41 -8.67 8.17
CA VAL A 9 12.02 -8.71 6.84
C VAL A 9 11.99 -10.16 6.35
N THR A 10 11.47 -10.36 5.15
CA THR A 10 11.37 -11.68 4.51
C THR A 10 11.92 -11.58 3.09
N SER A 11 12.72 -12.55 2.68
CA SER A 11 13.20 -12.68 1.30
C SER A 11 12.34 -13.70 0.55
N LEU A 12 11.81 -13.31 -0.60
CA LEU A 12 11.02 -14.18 -1.48
C LEU A 12 11.74 -14.32 -2.82
N ARG A 13 11.90 -15.56 -3.27
CA ARG A 13 12.38 -15.85 -4.63
C ARG A 13 11.19 -15.93 -5.56
N LEU A 14 11.11 -15.00 -6.50
CA LEU A 14 10.06 -14.94 -7.52
C LEU A 14 10.71 -15.09 -8.89
N THR A 15 10.01 -15.70 -9.84
CA THR A 15 10.44 -15.65 -11.25
C THR A 15 10.39 -14.20 -11.73
N GLN A 16 11.24 -13.87 -12.70
CA GLN A 16 11.31 -12.51 -13.24
C GLN A 16 9.96 -12.04 -13.80
N ASP A 17 9.22 -12.92 -14.45
CA ASP A 17 7.91 -12.60 -15.04
C ASP A 17 6.84 -12.38 -13.96
N LEU A 18 6.85 -13.18 -12.90
CA LEU A 18 5.95 -12.98 -11.77
C LEU A 18 6.23 -11.63 -11.09
N TYR A 19 7.51 -11.32 -10.84
CA TYR A 19 7.89 -10.03 -10.25
C TYR A 19 7.46 -8.85 -11.12
N LYS A 20 7.63 -8.93 -12.46
CA LYS A 20 7.16 -7.88 -13.39
C LYS A 20 5.64 -7.68 -13.30
N ARG A 21 4.86 -8.76 -13.28
CA ARG A 21 3.39 -8.69 -13.16
C ARG A 21 2.96 -8.04 -11.85
N ILE A 22 3.55 -8.44 -10.73
CA ILE A 22 3.29 -7.86 -9.40
C ILE A 22 3.64 -6.37 -9.40
N LYS A 23 4.81 -6.00 -9.93
CA LYS A 23 5.26 -4.59 -10.02
C LYS A 23 4.30 -3.73 -10.83
N ASN A 24 3.80 -4.25 -11.96
CA ASN A 24 2.85 -3.54 -12.79
C ASN A 24 1.51 -3.31 -12.07
N GLN A 25 1.00 -4.31 -11.34
CA GLN A 25 -0.23 -4.14 -10.57
C GLN A 25 -0.05 -3.19 -9.39
N ALA A 26 1.05 -3.31 -8.64
CA ALA A 26 1.37 -2.38 -7.56
C ALA A 26 1.42 -0.92 -8.06
N LYS A 27 1.97 -0.69 -9.27
CA LYS A 27 1.99 0.64 -9.90
C LYS A 27 0.59 1.15 -10.24
N LYS A 28 -0.31 0.30 -10.73
CA LYS A 28 -1.71 0.70 -11.04
C LYS A 28 -2.46 1.15 -9.79
N GLU A 29 -2.13 0.58 -8.64
CA GLU A 29 -2.74 0.93 -7.36
C GLU A 29 -1.97 2.04 -6.59
N ASN A 30 -0.93 2.61 -7.20
CA ASN A 30 -0.04 3.60 -6.58
C ASN A 30 0.56 3.12 -5.24
N ARG A 31 0.94 1.84 -5.18
CA ARG A 31 1.50 1.17 -4.00
C ARG A 31 2.91 0.65 -4.27
N SER A 32 3.71 0.52 -3.22
CA SER A 32 4.98 -0.20 -3.31
C SER A 32 4.73 -1.69 -3.50
N VAL A 33 5.68 -2.39 -4.15
CA VAL A 33 5.60 -3.85 -4.36
C VAL A 33 5.40 -4.59 -3.04
N ASN A 34 6.12 -4.20 -1.99
CA ASN A 34 6.00 -4.82 -0.67
C ASN A 34 4.61 -4.61 -0.06
N ASN A 35 4.07 -3.39 -0.15
CA ASN A 35 2.74 -3.13 0.37
C ASN A 35 1.67 -3.89 -0.43
N TYR A 36 1.81 -3.95 -1.74
CA TYR A 36 0.91 -4.72 -2.60
C TYR A 36 0.91 -6.21 -2.22
N ILE A 37 2.09 -6.82 -2.05
CA ILE A 37 2.24 -8.21 -1.62
C ILE A 37 1.62 -8.42 -0.22
N GLU A 38 1.86 -7.52 0.72
CA GLU A 38 1.32 -7.59 2.08
C GLU A 38 -0.21 -7.59 2.10
N ASN A 39 -0.85 -6.73 1.29
CA ASN A 39 -2.31 -6.69 1.19
C ASN A 39 -2.89 -7.96 0.55
N ILE A 40 -2.28 -8.49 -0.51
CA ILE A 40 -2.72 -9.74 -1.13
C ILE A 40 -2.62 -10.90 -0.14
N LEU A 41 -1.49 -11.00 0.57
CA LEU A 41 -1.29 -12.07 1.54
C LEU A 41 -2.33 -11.98 2.66
N LEU A 42 -2.61 -10.78 3.14
CA LEU A 42 -3.62 -10.55 4.16
C LEU A 42 -5.01 -10.97 3.67
N GLU A 43 -5.43 -10.46 2.51
CA GLU A 43 -6.73 -10.77 1.91
C GLU A 43 -6.91 -12.28 1.79
N LYS A 44 -5.85 -12.98 1.33
CA LYS A 44 -5.91 -14.42 1.13
C LYS A 44 -5.95 -15.22 2.44
N ILE A 45 -5.34 -14.72 3.50
CA ILE A 45 -5.31 -15.36 4.83
C ILE A 45 -6.59 -15.03 5.64
N GLY A 46 -7.43 -14.10 5.16
CA GLY A 46 -8.67 -13.71 5.84
C GLY A 46 -8.45 -12.85 7.09
N GLY A 47 -7.29 -12.20 7.22
CA GLY A 47 -6.99 -11.28 8.32
C GLY A 47 -7.52 -9.87 8.06
N LYS A 48 -7.89 -9.13 9.12
CA LYS A 48 -8.03 -7.66 9.05
C LYS A 48 -6.70 -7.04 9.48
N ILE A 49 -6.12 -6.15 8.66
CA ILE A 49 -5.13 -5.21 9.20
C ILE A 49 -5.96 -4.17 9.95
N GLU A 50 -5.80 -4.09 11.27
CA GLU A 50 -6.19 -2.89 12.00
C GLU A 50 -5.20 -1.77 11.64
N MET A 51 -5.30 -1.25 10.42
CA MET A 51 -4.49 -0.14 9.96
C MET A 51 -5.21 1.12 10.37
N THR A 52 -4.61 1.89 11.27
CA THR A 52 -5.21 3.14 11.72
C THR A 52 -5.19 4.16 10.59
N LYS A 53 -6.18 5.06 10.54
CA LYS A 53 -6.32 6.13 9.52
C LYS A 53 -5.03 6.96 9.34
N ALA A 54 -4.21 7.03 10.39
CA ALA A 54 -2.91 7.69 10.40
C ALA A 54 -1.82 6.94 9.61
N GLU A 55 -1.84 5.60 9.63
CA GLU A 55 -0.83 4.77 8.94
C GLU A 55 -1.06 4.79 7.42
N TYR A 56 -2.32 4.74 6.99
CA TYR A 56 -2.67 4.89 5.58
C TYR A 56 -2.27 6.27 5.04
N LYS A 57 -2.52 7.34 5.81
CA LYS A 57 -2.12 8.71 5.48
C LYS A 57 -0.60 8.88 5.44
N GLY A 58 0.12 8.22 6.35
CA GLY A 58 1.58 8.18 6.36
C GLY A 58 2.18 7.51 5.12
N MET A 59 1.55 6.42 4.66
CA MET A 59 1.99 5.68 3.47
C MET A 59 1.74 6.47 2.18
N LEU A 60 0.59 7.14 2.06
CA LEU A 60 0.29 8.04 0.94
C LEU A 60 1.24 9.25 0.88
N ASN A 61 1.66 9.79 2.03
CA ASN A 61 2.58 10.92 2.05
C ASN A 61 4.02 10.51 1.67
N GLN A 62 4.46 9.30 2.01
CA GLN A 62 5.76 8.78 1.58
C GLN A 62 5.80 8.44 0.08
N SER A 63 4.69 7.97 -0.50
CA SER A 63 4.60 7.77 -1.95
C SER A 63 4.55 9.09 -2.72
N LYS A 64 3.86 10.12 -2.20
CA LYS A 64 3.83 11.50 -2.75
C LYS A 64 5.21 12.20 -2.74
N GLN A 65 6.09 11.90 -1.77
CA GLN A 65 7.47 12.43 -1.76
C GLN A 65 8.40 11.73 -2.76
N SER A 66 8.07 10.48 -3.13
CA SER A 66 8.88 9.66 -4.03
C SER A 66 8.42 9.73 -5.49
N THR A 67 7.20 10.22 -5.74
CA THR A 67 6.60 10.34 -7.08
C THR A 67 5.74 11.61 -7.15
N SER A 68 5.96 12.43 -8.18
CA SER A 68 5.35 13.76 -8.42
C SER A 68 3.83 13.77 -8.69
N TYR A 69 3.04 12.88 -8.08
CA TYR A 69 1.59 12.83 -8.26
C TYR A 69 0.90 13.47 -7.05
N SER A 70 0.47 14.72 -7.22
CA SER A 70 -0.38 15.43 -6.27
C SER A 70 -1.83 15.17 -6.65
N LEU A 71 -2.56 14.39 -5.83
CA LEU A 71 -4.02 14.30 -5.94
C LEU A 71 -4.64 15.59 -5.40
N ASN A 72 -5.62 16.11 -6.13
CA ASN A 72 -6.34 17.32 -5.81
C ASN A 72 -7.21 17.08 -4.56
N PRO A 73 -7.43 18.10 -3.71
CA PRO A 73 -8.15 17.94 -2.44
C PRO A 73 -9.56 17.34 -2.57
N GLU A 74 -10.22 17.55 -3.70
CA GLU A 74 -11.54 16.99 -4.00
C GLU A 74 -11.50 15.48 -4.27
N GLU A 75 -10.47 15.00 -4.98
CA GLU A 75 -10.29 13.57 -5.24
C GLU A 75 -9.93 12.83 -3.95
N GLU A 76 -9.13 13.47 -3.09
CA GLU A 76 -8.82 12.96 -1.76
C GLU A 76 -10.09 12.83 -0.92
N LYS A 77 -10.95 13.86 -0.90
CA LYS A 77 -12.22 13.83 -0.14
C LYS A 77 -13.18 12.76 -0.66
N LYS A 78 -13.32 12.63 -1.98
CA LYS A 78 -14.22 11.66 -2.60
C LYS A 78 -13.79 10.22 -2.31
N LEU A 79 -12.49 9.95 -2.34
CA LEU A 79 -11.94 8.65 -1.98
C LEU A 79 -12.15 8.31 -0.49
N PHE A 80 -12.14 9.33 0.38
CA PHE A 80 -12.43 9.14 1.80
C PHE A 80 -13.90 8.83 2.08
N ASP A 81 -14.82 9.47 1.36
CA ASP A 81 -16.26 9.28 1.55
C ASP A 81 -16.74 7.93 1.00
N GLU A 82 -16.06 7.36 0.00
CA GLU A 82 -16.43 6.07 -0.62
C GLU A 82 -15.98 4.83 0.20
N LEU A 83 -15.12 5.03 1.21
CA LEU A 83 -14.57 3.97 2.08
C LEU A 83 -15.31 3.80 3.42
N LEU A 84 -16.34 4.61 3.68
CA LEU A 84 -17.17 4.65 4.89
C LEU A 84 -18.59 4.17 4.59
#